data_AF-A0A4Y1S118-F1
#
_entry.id   AF-A0A4Y1S118-F1
#
_cell.length_a   1.000
_cell.length_b   1.000
_cell.length_c   1.000
_cell.angle_alpha   90.00
_cell.angle_beta   90.00
_cell.angle_gamma   90.00
#
_symmetry.space_group_name_H-M   'P 1'
#
loop_
_entity.id
_entity.type
_entity.pdbx_description
1 polymer ?
#
loop_
_entity_poly.entity_id
_entity_poly.type
_entity_poly.pdbx_seq_one_letter_code
_entity_poly.pdbx_strand_id
1 'polypeptide(L)'
;MFFSWTVPTSMYANMRGQRQTIFLSSTRKKKKKRRMLSCSRSIYFTIWVCQAFFLLLELLTHYGASQTIVKNLPGFSGDLPFKLETGYVGVGNSEELQMFYYFTESESSPENDPLLLWMTGGPRCSSFYGLIYEIGPISFQFNDLSKDPLKLVLNPYSWTKVANIIFLDAPAATGYSYSTTLEGLISSDTLHATRAYQFLQKWLVAHPQFLSNPLYISGDSFTGKIVPIIVQHITQGIEAGMEPALNLKGYIIGNPSTNAKEDFNSRIEYAHRLGLISDRVYESSKRNCKGEYVDVDPKNQLCLNSLQAFKECTRRLDTEHILAPFCGKDYYNEWTILKTNDRESMDDVFLDFPSPLQLCREDRIRYAVLWQNDINVRKALNIREGTKGEWAKCNKTTPYTFDVPSSVDYHRNLSEKHLRAIVYSGDHDITIPYISTLAWIESLNLTLEDDWKPWFSDHQVAGYTMYYSNNDKQANARINSTLLEESLRVKDTEAASTKPYPAFVWLMDHPKFYNNPLYIAGDSYSGIIVPIVVKEISDGNHDEHVPPMNLKVQLLPLHFEFN
;
A
#
# COMPACT_ATOMS: atom_id res chain seq x y z
N MET A 1 -37.98 68.43 -86.74
CA MET A 1 -38.49 67.68 -85.56
C MET A 1 -37.75 68.18 -84.33
N PHE A 2 -38.51 68.63 -83.33
CA PHE A 2 -38.14 68.94 -81.93
C PHE A 2 -37.14 70.09 -81.63
N PHE A 3 -37.73 71.27 -81.43
CA PHE A 3 -37.65 72.13 -80.22
C PHE A 3 -36.47 71.99 -79.23
N SER A 4 -35.74 73.11 -79.03
CA SER A 4 -35.86 73.99 -77.84
C SER A 4 -34.56 74.36 -77.07
N TRP A 5 -34.25 75.66 -77.16
CA TRP A 5 -33.85 76.64 -76.14
C TRP A 5 -32.66 76.40 -75.18
N THR A 6 -31.67 77.27 -75.41
CA THR A 6 -30.65 77.88 -74.54
C THR A 6 -31.21 78.50 -73.23
N VAL A 7 -30.42 78.62 -72.14
CA VAL A 7 -29.77 79.87 -71.57
C VAL A 7 -28.78 79.50 -70.40
N PRO A 8 -28.05 80.40 -69.67
CA PRO A 8 -26.58 80.36 -69.57
C PRO A 8 -26.02 80.21 -68.13
N THR A 9 -24.71 79.92 -68.00
CA THR A 9 -24.00 79.95 -66.71
C THR A 9 -23.42 81.32 -66.40
N SER A 10 -23.88 81.93 -65.30
CA SER A 10 -23.24 83.04 -64.60
C SER A 10 -22.45 82.55 -63.38
N MET A 11 -21.42 83.33 -63.03
CA MET A 11 -20.73 83.42 -61.74
C MET A 11 -19.96 82.20 -61.20
N TYR A 12 -18.69 82.12 -61.63
CA TYR A 12 -17.59 81.64 -60.79
C TYR A 12 -17.23 82.70 -59.75
N ALA A 13 -17.56 82.46 -58.48
CA ALA A 13 -16.71 82.77 -57.33
C ALA A 13 -17.35 82.20 -56.07
N ASN A 14 -16.51 81.63 -55.20
CA ASN A 14 -16.79 81.38 -53.78
C ASN A 14 -17.40 80.02 -53.36
N MET A 15 -16.76 78.89 -53.69
CA MET A 15 -16.93 77.61 -52.93
C MET A 15 -15.69 76.69 -52.98
N ARG A 16 -14.47 77.22 -52.78
CA ARG A 16 -13.26 76.36 -52.59
C ARG A 16 -12.67 76.37 -51.17
N GLY A 17 -13.15 77.23 -50.26
CA GLY A 17 -12.60 77.35 -48.89
C GLY A 17 -13.23 76.47 -47.80
N GLN A 18 -14.45 75.93 -48.00
CA GLN A 18 -15.18 75.22 -46.92
C GLN A 18 -15.14 73.68 -46.99
N ARG A 19 -14.77 73.07 -48.12
CA ARG A 19 -14.76 71.59 -48.25
C ARG A 19 -13.51 70.91 -47.68
N GLN A 20 -12.36 71.57 -47.61
CA GLN A 20 -11.13 70.97 -47.07
C GLN A 20 -11.10 70.93 -45.53
N THR A 21 -11.67 71.93 -44.86
CA THR A 21 -11.66 72.04 -43.38
C THR A 21 -12.62 71.04 -42.71
N ILE A 22 -13.74 70.69 -43.37
CA ILE A 22 -14.72 69.72 -42.87
C ILE A 22 -14.19 68.27 -43.05
N PHE A 23 -13.45 67.98 -44.12
CA PHE A 23 -12.89 66.65 -44.37
C PHE A 23 -11.72 66.30 -43.42
N LEU A 24 -10.87 67.29 -43.09
CA LEU A 24 -9.76 67.13 -42.14
C LEU A 24 -10.23 67.01 -40.68
N SER A 25 -11.32 67.67 -40.28
CA SER A 25 -11.87 67.55 -38.92
C SER A 25 -12.63 66.23 -38.71
N SER A 26 -13.34 65.73 -39.73
CA SER A 26 -14.02 64.43 -39.74
C SER A 26 -13.05 63.24 -39.66
N THR A 27 -11.95 63.29 -40.40
CA THR A 27 -10.90 62.25 -40.39
C THR A 27 -10.08 62.24 -39.10
N ARG A 28 -9.78 63.41 -38.49
CA ARG A 28 -9.17 63.48 -37.14
C ARG A 28 -10.09 62.95 -36.05
N LYS A 29 -11.40 63.27 -36.07
CA LYS A 29 -12.36 62.72 -35.10
C LYS A 29 -12.53 61.20 -35.25
N LYS A 30 -12.59 60.66 -36.47
CA LYS A 30 -12.64 59.21 -36.73
C LYS A 30 -11.36 58.47 -36.30
N LYS A 31 -10.16 59.05 -36.52
CA LYS A 31 -8.88 58.49 -36.02
C LYS A 31 -8.79 58.51 -34.49
N LYS A 32 -9.25 59.59 -33.84
CA LYS A 32 -9.27 59.70 -32.36
C LYS A 32 -10.27 58.72 -31.73
N LYS A 33 -11.44 58.52 -32.35
CA LYS A 33 -12.44 57.52 -31.93
C LYS A 33 -11.93 56.09 -32.12
N ARG A 34 -11.28 55.78 -33.26
CA ARG A 34 -10.62 54.46 -33.48
C ARG A 34 -9.48 54.19 -32.49
N ARG A 35 -8.65 55.20 -32.16
CA ARG A 35 -7.62 55.06 -31.11
C ARG A 35 -8.21 54.84 -29.71
N MET A 36 -9.29 55.54 -29.35
CA MET A 36 -9.97 55.31 -28.07
C MET A 36 -10.63 53.93 -27.98
N LEU A 37 -11.29 53.46 -29.05
CA LEU A 37 -11.85 52.10 -29.09
C LEU A 37 -10.76 51.01 -29.05
N SER A 38 -9.60 51.26 -29.68
CA SER A 38 -8.44 50.35 -29.61
C SER A 38 -7.82 50.30 -28.22
N CYS A 39 -7.70 51.45 -27.54
CA CYS A 39 -7.18 51.52 -26.17
C CYS A 39 -8.14 50.85 -25.18
N SER A 40 -9.44 51.11 -25.33
CA SER A 40 -10.48 50.49 -24.52
C SER A 40 -10.53 48.97 -24.71
N ARG A 41 -10.46 48.46 -25.95
CA ARG A 41 -10.35 47.01 -26.22
C ARG A 41 -9.08 46.38 -25.64
N SER A 42 -7.96 47.09 -25.67
CA SER A 42 -6.71 46.62 -25.05
C SER A 42 -6.85 46.51 -23.54
N ILE A 43 -7.47 47.51 -22.89
CA ILE A 43 -7.72 47.49 -21.43
C ILE A 43 -8.66 46.36 -21.05
N TYR A 44 -9.76 46.15 -21.79
CA TYR A 44 -10.66 45.03 -21.53
C TYR A 44 -9.98 43.67 -21.74
N PHE A 45 -9.12 43.54 -22.74
CA PHE A 45 -8.34 42.31 -22.96
C PHE A 45 -7.36 42.05 -21.80
N THR A 46 -6.65 43.08 -21.33
CA THR A 46 -5.75 42.93 -20.17
C THR A 46 -6.51 42.60 -18.89
N ILE A 47 -7.67 43.22 -18.64
CA ILE A 47 -8.53 42.88 -17.49
C ILE A 47 -9.02 41.43 -17.58
N TRP A 48 -9.42 40.97 -18.76
CA TRP A 48 -9.89 39.60 -18.96
C TRP A 48 -8.77 38.57 -18.76
N VAL A 49 -7.55 38.87 -19.24
CA VAL A 49 -6.36 38.03 -19.00
C VAL A 49 -6.00 38.01 -17.52
N CYS A 50 -6.04 39.16 -16.82
CA CYS A 50 -5.81 39.21 -15.38
C CYS A 50 -6.89 38.45 -14.60
N GLN A 51 -8.17 38.55 -14.99
CA GLN A 51 -9.26 37.80 -14.36
C GLN A 51 -9.13 36.29 -14.61
N ALA A 52 -8.75 35.88 -15.82
CA ALA A 52 -8.46 34.49 -16.13
C ALA A 52 -7.25 33.97 -15.34
N PHE A 53 -6.20 34.80 -15.15
CA PHE A 53 -5.03 34.46 -14.36
C PHE A 53 -5.34 34.41 -12.86
N PHE A 54 -6.19 35.29 -12.34
CA PHE A 54 -6.69 35.24 -10.96
C PHE A 54 -7.60 34.04 -10.72
N LEU A 55 -8.49 33.71 -11.66
CA LEU A 55 -9.30 32.48 -11.60
C LEU A 55 -8.43 31.23 -11.69
N LEU A 56 -7.37 31.25 -12.49
CA LEU A 56 -6.38 30.17 -12.55
C LEU A 56 -5.60 30.05 -11.24
N LEU A 57 -5.21 31.17 -10.62
CA LEU A 57 -4.59 31.18 -9.29
C LEU A 57 -5.54 30.66 -8.21
N GLU A 58 -6.82 31.06 -8.25
CA GLU A 58 -7.84 30.59 -7.32
C GLU A 58 -8.10 29.08 -7.49
N LEU A 59 -8.14 28.59 -8.73
CA LEU A 59 -8.19 27.16 -9.06
C LEU A 59 -6.94 26.40 -8.58
N LEU A 60 -5.75 27.01 -8.67
CA LEU A 60 -4.51 26.43 -8.13
C LEU A 60 -4.47 26.44 -6.60
N THR A 61 -5.10 27.42 -5.94
CA THR A 61 -5.22 27.46 -4.47
C THR A 61 -6.31 26.55 -3.92
N HIS A 62 -7.26 26.11 -4.74
CA HIS A 62 -8.29 25.14 -4.35
C HIS A 62 -7.87 23.68 -4.45
N TYR A 63 -6.71 23.37 -5.05
CA TYR A 63 -6.02 22.10 -4.84
C TYR A 63 -5.28 22.11 -3.49
N GLY A 64 -6.04 22.21 -2.40
CA GLY A 64 -5.52 22.20 -1.04
C GLY A 64 -5.13 20.79 -0.61
N ALA A 65 -4.11 20.18 -1.22
CA ALA A 65 -3.43 19.06 -0.60
C ALA A 65 -2.80 19.58 0.71
N SER A 66 -3.42 19.25 1.85
CA SER A 66 -2.89 19.61 3.17
C SER A 66 -1.77 18.65 3.52
N GLN A 67 -0.61 18.83 2.90
CA GLN A 67 0.59 18.04 3.17
C GLN A 67 1.45 18.70 4.25
N THR A 68 2.15 17.90 5.04
CA THR A 68 3.01 18.38 6.13
C THR A 68 4.22 17.50 6.25
N ILE A 69 5.41 18.10 6.19
CA ILE A 69 6.66 17.41 6.46
C ILE A 69 6.85 17.33 7.97
N VAL A 70 6.85 16.11 8.49
CA VAL A 70 7.04 15.80 9.90
C VAL A 70 8.54 15.72 10.17
N LYS A 71 9.09 16.70 10.90
CA LYS A 71 10.51 16.72 11.27
C LYS A 71 10.81 15.91 12.53
N ASN A 72 9.87 15.90 13.47
CA ASN A 72 10.01 15.29 14.79
C ASN A 72 8.74 14.53 15.15
N LEU A 73 8.90 13.37 15.79
CA LEU A 73 7.80 12.58 16.33
C LEU A 73 7.98 12.39 17.83
N PRO A 74 6.93 12.55 18.66
CA PRO A 74 6.99 12.17 20.06
C PRO A 74 7.47 10.73 20.21
N GLY A 75 8.46 10.51 21.07
CA GLY A 75 9.07 9.19 21.28
C GLY A 75 10.33 8.94 20.44
N PHE A 76 10.57 9.68 19.36
CA PHE A 76 11.82 9.61 18.61
C PHE A 76 12.82 10.65 19.14
N SER A 77 14.10 10.28 19.24
CA SER A 77 15.13 11.16 19.77
C SER A 77 15.73 12.04 18.65
N GLY A 78 15.38 13.33 18.65
CA GLY A 78 15.85 14.29 17.64
C GLY A 78 15.04 14.26 16.35
N ASP A 79 15.55 14.95 15.32
CA ASP A 79 14.92 15.00 13.99
C ASP A 79 14.92 13.60 13.34
N LEU A 80 13.87 13.29 12.59
CA LEU A 80 13.81 12.06 11.80
C LEU A 80 14.92 12.06 10.74
N PRO A 81 15.71 10.98 10.63
CA PRO A 81 16.79 10.89 9.64
C PRO A 81 16.28 10.55 8.23
N PHE A 82 14.96 10.46 8.05
CA PHE A 82 14.27 10.20 6.79
C PHE A 82 13.12 11.20 6.64
N LYS A 83 12.67 11.44 5.41
CA LYS A 83 11.53 12.33 5.15
C LYS A 83 10.22 11.58 5.40
N LEU A 84 9.47 12.04 6.39
CA LEU A 84 8.08 11.66 6.61
C LEU A 84 7.17 12.83 6.24
N GLU A 85 6.22 12.57 5.37
CA GLU A 85 5.14 13.48 5.03
C GLU A 85 3.81 12.87 5.44
N THR A 86 2.91 13.69 5.95
CA THR A 86 1.52 13.30 6.21
C THR A 86 0.56 14.26 5.53
N GLY A 87 -0.63 13.79 5.20
CA GLY A 87 -1.63 14.69 4.65
C GLY A 87 -2.95 14.02 4.34
N TYR A 88 -3.83 14.81 3.75
CA TYR A 88 -5.15 14.37 3.30
C TYR A 88 -5.33 14.63 1.81
N VAL A 89 -5.91 13.65 1.12
CA VAL A 89 -6.38 13.79 -0.26
C VAL A 89 -7.89 13.58 -0.28
N GLY A 90 -8.61 14.54 -0.84
CA GLY A 90 -10.06 14.48 -1.00
C GLY A 90 -10.46 13.56 -2.17
N VAL A 91 -11.33 12.60 -1.92
CA VAL A 91 -11.89 11.67 -2.93
C VAL A 91 -13.41 11.64 -2.84
N GLY A 92 -14.06 11.12 -3.88
CA GLY A 92 -15.50 11.27 -4.08
C GLY A 92 -15.86 12.48 -4.95
N ASN A 93 -17.14 12.58 -5.31
CA ASN A 93 -17.62 13.57 -6.29
C ASN A 93 -17.51 15.01 -5.78
N SER A 94 -17.63 15.19 -4.47
CA SER A 94 -17.57 16.48 -3.80
C SER A 94 -16.39 16.55 -2.81
N GLU A 95 -15.40 15.65 -2.97
CA GLU A 95 -14.27 15.48 -2.07
C GLU A 95 -14.68 15.26 -0.60
N GLU A 96 -15.85 14.65 -0.41
CA GLU A 96 -16.45 14.43 0.91
C GLU A 96 -15.63 13.49 1.78
N LEU A 97 -14.86 12.58 1.17
CA LEU A 97 -13.98 11.65 1.87
C LEU A 97 -12.55 12.18 1.83
N GLN A 98 -11.98 12.43 3.00
CA GLN A 98 -10.60 12.88 3.17
C GLN A 98 -9.76 11.68 3.60
N MET A 99 -8.97 11.13 2.67
CA MET A 99 -8.10 9.99 2.91
C MET A 99 -6.74 10.45 3.44
N PHE A 100 -6.39 9.97 4.63
CA PHE A 100 -5.13 10.25 5.29
C PHE A 100 -4.03 9.30 4.81
N TYR A 101 -2.81 9.80 4.69
CA TYR A 101 -1.64 8.99 4.35
C TYR A 101 -0.42 9.39 5.17
N TYR A 102 0.50 8.42 5.31
CA TYR A 102 1.89 8.64 5.68
C TYR A 102 2.74 8.33 4.45
N PHE A 103 3.62 9.23 4.05
CA PHE A 103 4.54 9.05 2.94
C PHE A 103 5.98 9.13 3.42
N THR A 104 6.76 8.11 3.10
CA THR A 104 8.19 8.05 3.40
C THR A 104 8.97 7.96 2.10
N GLU A 105 9.90 8.88 1.88
CA GLU A 105 10.82 8.78 0.75
C GLU A 105 11.84 7.66 0.95
N SER A 106 12.37 7.16 -0.17
CA SER A 106 13.47 6.19 -0.13
C SER A 106 14.70 6.78 0.59
N GLU A 107 15.37 5.99 1.41
CA GLU A 107 16.66 6.34 2.02
C GLU A 107 17.82 6.26 1.01
N SER A 108 17.56 5.71 -0.19
CA SER A 108 18.54 5.53 -1.27
C SER A 108 18.44 6.64 -2.31
N SER A 109 17.57 6.50 -3.31
CA SER A 109 17.40 7.45 -4.41
C SER A 109 15.91 7.68 -4.63
N PRO A 110 15.26 8.58 -3.87
CA PRO A 110 13.83 8.86 -3.99
C PRO A 110 13.35 9.13 -5.42
N GLU A 111 14.18 9.77 -6.25
CA GLU A 111 13.84 10.11 -7.63
C GLU A 111 13.81 8.90 -8.57
N ASN A 112 14.55 7.83 -8.27
CA ASN A 112 14.68 6.65 -9.15
C ASN A 112 14.05 5.38 -8.55
N ASP A 113 14.00 5.30 -7.22
CA ASP A 113 13.51 4.13 -6.51
C ASP A 113 11.99 3.97 -6.67
N PRO A 114 11.46 2.73 -6.68
CA PRO A 114 10.04 2.48 -6.86
C PRO A 114 9.14 3.26 -5.90
N LEU A 115 7.94 3.62 -6.37
CA LEU A 115 6.85 4.13 -5.55
C LEU A 115 5.89 2.98 -5.21
N LEU A 116 5.68 2.74 -3.92
CA LEU A 116 4.77 1.72 -3.41
C LEU A 116 3.57 2.38 -2.75
N LEU A 117 2.37 2.00 -3.16
CA LEU A 117 1.17 2.23 -2.36
C LEU A 117 0.97 1.02 -1.45
N TRP A 118 1.06 1.19 -0.13
CA TRP A 118 0.84 0.15 0.86
C TRP A 118 -0.51 0.34 1.57
N MET A 119 -1.29 -0.74 1.67
CA MET A 119 -2.50 -0.79 2.47
C MET A 119 -2.48 -2.01 3.39
N THR A 120 -2.72 -1.79 4.68
CA THR A 120 -2.93 -2.89 5.62
C THR A 120 -4.35 -3.45 5.48
N GLY A 121 -4.50 -4.77 5.61
CA GLY A 121 -5.78 -5.47 5.46
C GLY A 121 -6.84 -5.23 6.55
N GLY A 122 -7.49 -6.29 7.01
CA GLY A 122 -8.61 -6.23 7.95
C GLY A 122 -9.91 -6.83 7.41
N PRO A 123 -10.82 -6.03 6.79
CA PRO A 123 -10.67 -4.67 6.27
C PRO A 123 -10.73 -3.55 7.33
N ARG A 124 -10.51 -2.30 6.90
CA ARG A 124 -10.62 -1.07 7.70
C ARG A 124 -9.56 -0.95 8.79
N CYS A 125 -8.40 -1.57 8.60
CA CYS A 125 -7.26 -1.40 9.49
C CYS A 125 -6.30 -0.33 8.96
N SER A 126 -5.76 0.48 9.86
CA SER A 126 -4.85 1.57 9.51
C SER A 126 -3.51 1.03 9.03
N SER A 127 -3.02 1.64 7.94
CA SER A 127 -1.71 1.32 7.36
C SER A 127 -0.54 1.83 8.20
N PHE A 128 -0.83 2.58 9.27
CA PHE A 128 0.15 2.83 10.31
C PHE A 128 0.69 1.54 10.92
N TYR A 129 -0.12 0.48 10.98
CA TYR A 129 0.37 -0.80 11.47
C TYR A 129 1.51 -1.33 10.60
N GLY A 130 1.36 -1.29 9.26
CA GLY A 130 2.44 -1.61 8.34
C GLY A 130 3.65 -0.68 8.44
N LEU A 131 3.42 0.60 8.72
CA LEU A 131 4.51 1.56 8.94
C LEU A 131 5.34 1.21 10.19
N ILE A 132 4.70 0.90 11.31
CA ILE A 132 5.38 0.82 12.61
C ILE A 132 5.83 -0.60 13.00
N TYR A 133 5.22 -1.65 12.42
CA TYR A 133 5.48 -3.03 12.80
C TYR A 133 5.96 -3.93 11.68
N GLU A 134 5.82 -3.52 10.42
CA GLU A 134 6.12 -4.38 9.27
C GLU A 134 7.29 -3.76 8.47
N ILE A 135 6.98 -2.85 7.55
CA ILE A 135 7.90 -2.45 6.49
C ILE A 135 8.44 -1.03 6.60
N GLY A 136 7.91 -0.20 7.52
CA GLY A 136 8.31 1.20 7.64
C GLY A 136 9.59 1.44 8.45
N PRO A 137 10.08 2.70 8.47
CA PRO A 137 11.44 3.07 8.92
C PRO A 137 11.61 3.14 10.44
N ILE A 138 10.53 2.99 11.20
CA ILE A 138 10.51 3.12 12.65
C ILE A 138 9.72 1.98 13.28
N SER A 139 10.00 1.68 14.55
CA SER A 139 9.22 0.79 15.39
C SER A 139 9.22 1.25 16.85
N PHE A 140 8.34 0.69 17.67
CA PHE A 140 8.37 0.92 19.11
C PHE A 140 9.48 0.13 19.77
N GLN A 141 10.14 0.74 20.75
CA GLN A 141 10.96 -0.01 21.69
C GLN A 141 10.04 -0.66 22.73
N PHE A 142 9.82 -1.97 22.61
CA PHE A 142 9.01 -2.73 23.55
C PHE A 142 9.76 -2.96 24.86
N ASN A 143 9.55 -2.10 25.84
CA ASN A 143 10.18 -2.24 27.16
C ASN A 143 9.22 -1.92 28.31
N ASP A 144 8.42 -0.86 28.18
CA ASP A 144 7.54 -0.40 29.25
C ASP A 144 6.45 0.54 28.67
N LEU A 145 5.19 0.10 28.77
CA LEU A 145 4.02 0.87 28.35
C LEU A 145 3.73 2.09 29.25
N SER A 146 4.37 2.20 30.42
CA SER A 146 4.22 3.33 31.33
C SER A 146 5.07 4.55 30.94
N LYS A 147 5.96 4.41 29.95
CA LYS A 147 6.77 5.53 29.45
C LYS A 147 5.95 6.42 28.54
N ASP A 148 5.98 7.72 28.82
CA ASP A 148 5.36 8.76 28.02
C ASP A 148 6.40 9.83 27.61
N PRO A 149 6.66 10.06 26.31
CA PRO A 149 6.10 9.34 25.16
C PRO A 149 6.70 7.93 25.00
N LEU A 150 5.91 7.01 24.44
CA LEU A 150 6.39 5.68 24.04
C LEU A 150 7.57 5.82 23.07
N LYS A 151 8.69 5.16 23.36
CA LYS A 151 9.94 5.36 22.63
C LYS A 151 9.91 4.70 21.26
N LEU A 152 10.33 5.45 20.24
CA LEU A 152 10.51 5.02 18.87
C LEU A 152 11.99 4.77 18.58
N VAL A 153 12.28 3.76 17.77
CA VAL A 153 13.61 3.40 17.27
C VAL A 153 13.55 3.19 15.76
N LEU A 154 14.70 3.32 15.09
CA LEU A 154 14.79 3.03 13.66
C LEU A 154 14.63 1.53 13.39
N ASN A 155 13.95 1.20 12.31
CA ASN A 155 13.88 -0.15 11.77
C ASN A 155 15.01 -0.35 10.73
N PRO A 156 16.07 -1.11 11.05
CA PRO A 156 17.17 -1.32 10.11
C PRO A 156 16.79 -2.19 8.90
N TYR A 157 15.59 -2.77 8.86
CA TYR A 157 15.10 -3.65 7.80
C TYR A 157 13.94 -3.06 7.01
N SER A 158 13.72 -1.75 7.12
CA SER A 158 12.64 -1.09 6.42
C SER A 158 12.77 -1.19 4.90
N TRP A 159 11.62 -1.30 4.22
CA TRP A 159 11.53 -1.22 2.77
C TRP A 159 11.83 0.19 2.25
N THR A 160 11.75 1.22 3.11
CA THR A 160 12.17 2.59 2.74
C THR A 160 13.63 2.66 2.35
N LYS A 161 14.45 1.66 2.67
CA LYS A 161 15.82 1.58 2.19
C LYS A 161 15.97 1.54 0.69
N VAL A 162 14.92 1.15 -0.04
CA VAL A 162 14.96 0.95 -1.49
C VAL A 162 13.68 1.40 -2.21
N ALA A 163 12.75 2.06 -1.50
CA ALA A 163 11.45 2.41 -2.05
C ALA A 163 10.86 3.66 -1.38
N ASN A 164 10.14 4.45 -2.15
CA ASN A 164 9.22 5.45 -1.65
C ASN A 164 7.89 4.76 -1.30
N ILE A 165 7.32 4.99 -0.12
CA ILE A 165 6.15 4.24 0.35
C ILE A 165 5.06 5.18 0.84
N ILE A 166 3.87 5.04 0.28
CA ILE A 166 2.63 5.68 0.75
C ILE A 166 1.85 4.65 1.57
N PHE A 167 1.78 4.82 2.88
CA PHE A 167 0.92 4.07 3.78
C PHE A 167 -0.44 4.75 3.83
N LEU A 168 -1.44 4.17 3.17
CA LEU A 168 -2.75 4.78 2.99
C LEU A 168 -3.77 4.26 4.01
N ASP A 169 -4.39 5.15 4.78
CA ASP A 169 -5.51 4.78 5.63
C ASP A 169 -6.80 4.67 4.79
N ALA A 170 -7.14 3.45 4.38
CA ALA A 170 -8.30 3.17 3.55
C ALA A 170 -9.06 1.92 4.03
N PRO A 171 -10.40 1.85 3.85
CA PRO A 171 -11.30 2.84 3.23
C PRO A 171 -11.73 3.95 4.22
N ALA A 172 -12.86 4.61 3.97
CA ALA A 172 -13.42 5.65 4.82
C ALA A 172 -13.45 5.29 6.31
N ALA A 173 -13.10 6.26 7.16
CA ALA A 173 -13.03 6.13 8.61
C ALA A 173 -11.96 5.15 9.15
N THR A 174 -11.05 4.66 8.32
CA THR A 174 -9.86 3.91 8.73
C THR A 174 -8.80 4.87 9.26
N GLY A 175 -8.14 4.52 10.36
CA GLY A 175 -7.12 5.38 10.99
C GLY A 175 -7.58 6.84 11.11
N TYR A 176 -6.85 7.77 10.50
CA TYR A 176 -7.22 9.20 10.50
C TYR A 176 -8.05 9.67 9.30
N SER A 177 -8.34 8.81 8.33
CA SER A 177 -9.28 9.13 7.26
C SER A 177 -10.67 9.39 7.82
N TYR A 178 -11.38 10.36 7.23
CA TYR A 178 -12.71 10.77 7.69
C TYR A 178 -13.57 11.27 6.53
N SER A 179 -14.89 11.28 6.73
CA SER A 179 -15.85 11.82 5.76
C SER A 179 -16.60 13.00 6.37
N THR A 180 -16.91 14.00 5.55
CA THR A 180 -17.77 15.14 5.93
C THR A 180 -19.26 14.83 5.79
N THR A 181 -19.61 13.74 5.10
CA THR A 181 -20.99 13.26 4.90
C THR A 181 -21.14 11.80 5.36
N LEU A 182 -22.37 11.38 5.64
CA LEU A 182 -22.65 9.98 5.98
C LEU A 182 -22.46 9.05 4.78
N GLU A 183 -22.78 9.53 3.58
CA GLU A 183 -22.63 8.81 2.32
C GLU A 183 -21.17 8.49 2.03
N GLY A 184 -20.25 9.41 2.35
CA GLY A 184 -18.81 9.18 2.20
C GLY A 184 -18.25 8.12 3.16
N LEU A 185 -18.95 7.79 4.27
CA LEU A 185 -18.57 6.71 5.19
C LEU A 185 -18.94 5.32 4.67
N ILE A 186 -19.93 5.22 3.77
CA ILE A 186 -20.33 3.94 3.17
C ILE A 186 -19.20 3.46 2.26
N SER A 187 -18.83 2.19 2.40
CA SER A 187 -17.78 1.57 1.59
C SER A 187 -18.10 0.11 1.26
N SER A 188 -17.43 -0.42 0.24
CA SER A 188 -17.45 -1.82 -0.18
C SER A 188 -16.06 -2.22 -0.69
N ASP A 189 -15.85 -3.47 -1.08
CA ASP A 189 -14.57 -3.91 -1.66
C ASP A 189 -14.28 -3.13 -2.96
N THR A 190 -15.28 -3.05 -3.85
CA THR A 190 -15.15 -2.32 -5.13
C THR A 190 -15.00 -0.81 -4.95
N LEU A 191 -15.77 -0.21 -4.03
CA LEU A 191 -15.70 1.22 -3.77
C LEU A 191 -14.41 1.61 -3.04
N HIS A 192 -13.87 0.73 -2.19
CA HIS A 192 -12.55 0.89 -1.59
C HIS A 192 -11.48 0.98 -2.69
N ALA A 193 -11.43 0.00 -3.61
CA ALA A 193 -10.47 0.01 -4.71
C ALA A 193 -10.61 1.25 -5.61
N THR A 194 -11.85 1.64 -5.94
CA THR A 194 -12.13 2.83 -6.76
C THR A 194 -11.60 4.11 -6.09
N ARG A 195 -11.85 4.29 -4.79
CA ARG A 195 -11.41 5.48 -4.04
C ARG A 195 -9.90 5.50 -3.81
N ALA A 196 -9.27 4.34 -3.61
CA ALA A 196 -7.81 4.24 -3.53
C ALA A 196 -7.13 4.58 -4.87
N TYR A 197 -7.73 4.18 -6.00
CA TYR A 197 -7.28 4.61 -7.32
C TYR A 197 -7.41 6.13 -7.52
N GLN A 198 -8.57 6.72 -7.17
CA GLN A 198 -8.76 8.18 -7.20
C GLN A 198 -7.77 8.93 -6.32
N PHE A 199 -7.51 8.41 -5.10
CA PHE A 199 -6.49 8.92 -4.21
C PHE A 199 -5.13 8.97 -4.91
N LEU A 200 -4.70 7.86 -5.51
CA LEU A 200 -3.38 7.75 -6.13
C LEU A 200 -3.23 8.71 -7.31
N GLN A 201 -4.26 8.84 -8.15
CA GLN A 201 -4.26 9.81 -9.26
C GLN A 201 -4.07 11.24 -8.74
N LYS A 202 -4.88 11.65 -7.74
CA LYS A 202 -4.80 12.99 -7.16
C LYS A 202 -3.48 13.24 -6.42
N TRP A 203 -2.98 12.23 -5.70
CA TRP A 203 -1.71 12.32 -4.99
C TRP A 203 -0.55 12.54 -5.96
N LEU A 204 -0.53 11.84 -7.09
CA LEU A 204 0.52 12.01 -8.13
C LEU A 204 0.39 13.33 -8.91
N VAL A 205 -0.81 13.90 -9.03
CA VAL A 205 -0.99 15.28 -9.53
C VAL A 205 -0.34 16.29 -8.57
N ALA A 206 -0.44 16.08 -7.26
CA ALA A 206 0.21 16.91 -6.26
C ALA A 206 1.72 16.63 -6.11
N HIS A 207 2.17 15.43 -6.50
CA HIS A 207 3.57 14.99 -6.41
C HIS A 207 4.11 14.53 -7.78
N PRO A 208 4.18 15.44 -8.77
CA PRO A 208 4.55 15.08 -10.14
C PRO A 208 5.98 14.50 -10.26
N GLN A 209 6.85 14.78 -9.29
CA GLN A 209 8.21 14.21 -9.25
C GLN A 209 8.22 12.67 -9.13
N PHE A 210 7.13 12.05 -8.66
CA PHE A 210 7.05 10.59 -8.55
C PHE A 210 6.36 9.91 -9.74
N LEU A 211 5.94 10.66 -10.76
CA LEU A 211 5.24 10.10 -11.93
C LEU A 211 6.11 9.14 -12.75
N SER A 212 7.42 9.41 -12.80
CA SER A 212 8.38 8.56 -13.51
C SER A 212 8.80 7.33 -12.72
N ASN A 213 8.58 7.29 -11.39
CA ASN A 213 9.03 6.18 -10.56
C ASN A 213 8.27 4.89 -10.93
N PRO A 214 8.95 3.72 -10.95
CA PRO A 214 8.28 2.45 -11.07
C PRO A 214 7.20 2.27 -9.99
N LEU A 215 5.93 2.19 -10.37
CA LEU A 215 4.81 2.10 -9.44
C LEU A 215 4.43 0.66 -9.16
N TYR A 216 4.29 0.33 -7.87
CA TYR A 216 3.74 -0.94 -7.38
C TYR A 216 2.57 -0.68 -6.43
N ILE A 217 1.51 -1.46 -6.57
CA ILE A 217 0.39 -1.48 -5.61
C ILE A 217 0.60 -2.66 -4.66
N SER A 218 0.51 -2.41 -3.36
CA SER A 218 0.90 -3.39 -2.36
C SER A 218 0.02 -3.40 -1.12
N GLY A 219 0.05 -4.50 -0.40
CA GLY A 219 -0.62 -4.66 0.88
C GLY A 219 -0.62 -6.10 1.36
N ASP A 220 -1.26 -6.33 2.49
CA ASP A 220 -1.36 -7.65 3.11
C ASP A 220 -2.82 -8.06 3.42
N SER A 221 -3.01 -9.34 3.76
CA SER A 221 -4.25 -9.87 4.31
C SER A 221 -5.47 -9.61 3.39
N PHE A 222 -6.51 -8.93 3.89
CA PHE A 222 -7.72 -8.62 3.14
C PHE A 222 -7.47 -7.81 1.86
N THR A 223 -6.33 -7.11 1.74
CA THR A 223 -5.99 -6.39 0.51
C THR A 223 -5.67 -7.31 -0.67
N GLY A 224 -5.51 -8.63 -0.44
CA GLY A 224 -5.55 -9.64 -1.51
C GLY A 224 -6.81 -9.57 -2.38
N LYS A 225 -7.91 -9.00 -1.86
CA LYS A 225 -9.09 -8.66 -2.67
C LYS A 225 -9.01 -7.31 -3.36
N ILE A 226 -8.42 -6.33 -2.70
CA ILE A 226 -8.50 -4.91 -3.08
C ILE A 226 -7.41 -4.51 -4.08
N VAL A 227 -6.16 -4.91 -3.83
CA VAL A 227 -5.00 -4.63 -4.69
C VAL A 227 -5.23 -5.00 -6.15
N PRO A 228 -5.66 -6.24 -6.51
CA PRO A 228 -5.86 -6.57 -7.92
C PRO A 228 -6.96 -5.73 -8.60
N ILE A 229 -7.96 -5.25 -7.85
CA ILE A 229 -9.00 -4.36 -8.40
C ILE A 229 -8.41 -2.97 -8.70
N ILE A 230 -7.58 -2.43 -7.79
CA ILE A 230 -6.87 -1.16 -8.02
C ILE A 230 -5.98 -1.27 -9.25
N VAL A 231 -5.18 -2.33 -9.34
CA VAL A 231 -4.29 -2.58 -10.49
C VAL A 231 -5.10 -2.66 -11.77
N GLN A 232 -6.26 -3.33 -11.76
CA GLN A 232 -7.15 -3.37 -12.91
C GLN A 232 -7.64 -1.98 -13.31
N HIS A 233 -8.09 -1.14 -12.36
CA HIS A 233 -8.47 0.25 -12.65
C HIS A 233 -7.33 1.07 -13.25
N ILE A 234 -6.10 0.91 -12.75
CA ILE A 234 -4.92 1.58 -13.31
C ILE A 234 -4.67 1.12 -14.74
N THR A 235 -4.67 -0.18 -15.01
CA THR A 235 -4.44 -0.71 -16.38
C THR A 235 -5.51 -0.22 -17.36
N GLN A 236 -6.79 -0.22 -16.96
CA GLN A 236 -7.89 0.31 -17.76
C GLN A 236 -7.72 1.82 -18.01
N GLY A 237 -7.22 2.57 -17.02
CA GLY A 237 -6.92 3.98 -17.18
C GLY A 237 -5.79 4.27 -18.15
N ILE A 238 -4.70 3.51 -18.10
CA ILE A 238 -3.59 3.61 -19.05
C ILE A 238 -4.09 3.29 -20.47
N GLU A 239 -4.87 2.22 -20.64
CA GLU A 239 -5.43 1.82 -21.94
C GLU A 239 -6.41 2.84 -22.51
N ALA A 240 -7.15 3.54 -21.64
CA ALA A 240 -8.05 4.63 -22.01
C ALA A 240 -7.34 5.97 -22.24
N GLY A 241 -6.02 6.05 -22.03
CA GLY A 241 -5.25 7.29 -22.15
C GLY A 241 -5.61 8.34 -21.08
N MET A 242 -5.98 7.90 -19.88
CA MET A 242 -6.26 8.80 -18.75
C MET A 242 -4.97 9.39 -18.17
N GLU A 243 -5.00 10.68 -17.87
CA GLU A 243 -3.88 11.39 -17.23
C GLU A 243 -4.12 11.58 -15.71
N PRO A 244 -3.06 11.58 -14.88
CA PRO A 244 -1.68 11.29 -15.26
C PRO A 244 -1.48 9.81 -15.59
N ALA A 245 -0.72 9.52 -16.65
CA ALA A 245 -0.33 8.15 -16.97
C ALA A 245 0.54 7.57 -15.85
N LEU A 246 0.06 6.49 -15.22
CA LEU A 246 0.74 5.85 -14.09
C LEU A 246 1.79 4.85 -14.60
N ASN A 247 3.05 4.96 -14.13
CA ASN A 247 4.14 4.04 -14.50
C ASN A 247 4.05 2.69 -13.76
N LEU A 248 2.90 2.02 -13.86
CA LEU A 248 2.61 0.75 -13.19
C LEU A 248 3.51 -0.38 -13.71
N LYS A 249 4.27 -1.01 -12.81
CA LYS A 249 5.10 -2.19 -13.11
C LYS A 249 4.56 -3.49 -12.54
N GLY A 250 3.79 -3.42 -11.46
CA GLY A 250 3.31 -4.63 -10.81
C GLY A 250 2.57 -4.41 -9.50
N TYR A 251 2.39 -5.50 -8.78
CA TYR A 251 1.79 -5.48 -7.45
C TYR A 251 2.38 -6.55 -6.52
N ILE A 252 2.27 -6.31 -5.22
CA ILE A 252 2.87 -7.15 -4.17
C ILE A 252 1.80 -7.44 -3.12
N ILE A 253 1.51 -8.71 -2.84
CA ILE A 253 0.48 -9.08 -1.86
C ILE A 253 1.01 -10.13 -0.86
N GLY A 254 0.90 -9.80 0.42
CA GLY A 254 1.35 -10.64 1.54
C GLY A 254 0.21 -11.35 2.26
N ASN A 255 0.33 -12.65 2.49
CA ASN A 255 -0.70 -13.51 3.09
C ASN A 255 -2.11 -13.16 2.55
N PRO A 256 -2.33 -13.18 1.23
CA PRO A 256 -3.50 -12.53 0.65
C PRO A 256 -4.76 -13.38 0.82
N SER A 257 -5.80 -12.81 1.42
CA SER A 257 -7.13 -13.41 1.31
C SER A 257 -7.69 -13.07 -0.06
N THR A 258 -7.89 -14.10 -0.89
CA THR A 258 -8.47 -13.94 -2.23
C THR A 258 -9.86 -14.53 -2.30
N ASN A 259 -10.12 -15.62 -1.59
CA ASN A 259 -11.43 -16.24 -1.41
C ASN A 259 -11.56 -16.76 0.02
N ALA A 260 -12.25 -16.01 0.88
CA ALA A 260 -12.36 -16.31 2.31
C ALA A 260 -12.89 -17.72 2.61
N LYS A 261 -13.78 -18.25 1.76
CA LYS A 261 -14.31 -19.60 1.94
C LYS A 261 -13.24 -20.66 1.73
N GLU A 262 -12.47 -20.54 0.65
CA GLU A 262 -11.36 -21.46 0.36
C GLU A 262 -10.21 -21.28 1.37
N ASP A 263 -9.91 -20.03 1.74
CA ASP A 263 -8.93 -19.71 2.78
C ASP A 263 -9.25 -20.43 4.09
N PHE A 264 -10.51 -20.36 4.56
CA PHE A 264 -10.95 -21.03 5.77
C PHE A 264 -11.05 -22.55 5.62
N ASN A 265 -11.49 -23.06 4.46
CA ASN A 265 -11.54 -24.50 4.21
C ASN A 265 -10.14 -25.13 4.24
N SER A 266 -9.12 -24.40 3.78
CA SER A 266 -7.74 -24.89 3.78
C SER A 266 -7.16 -25.10 5.19
N ARG A 267 -7.69 -24.43 6.22
CA ARG A 267 -7.14 -24.46 7.59
C ARG A 267 -7.02 -25.85 8.20
N ILE A 268 -7.95 -26.76 7.88
CA ILE A 268 -7.92 -28.12 8.41
C ILE A 268 -6.73 -28.90 7.83
N GLU A 269 -6.47 -28.76 6.54
CA GLU A 269 -5.31 -29.39 5.90
C GLU A 269 -4.01 -28.75 6.36
N TYR A 270 -3.96 -27.43 6.45
CA TYR A 270 -2.81 -26.72 6.98
C TYR A 270 -2.46 -27.18 8.40
N ALA A 271 -3.46 -27.25 9.29
CA ALA A 271 -3.24 -27.68 10.67
C ALA A 271 -2.73 -29.11 10.75
N HIS A 272 -3.15 -29.98 9.82
CA HIS A 272 -2.62 -31.35 9.72
C HIS A 272 -1.15 -31.34 9.28
N ARG A 273 -0.81 -30.58 8.23
CA ARG A 273 0.57 -30.44 7.73
C ARG A 273 1.54 -29.88 8.78
N LEU A 274 1.06 -29.02 9.67
CA LEU A 274 1.83 -28.40 10.76
C LEU A 274 1.78 -29.22 12.07
N GLY A 275 1.15 -30.40 12.08
CA GLY A 275 1.07 -31.27 13.24
C GLY A 275 0.20 -30.74 14.39
N LEU A 276 -0.65 -29.73 14.13
CA LEU A 276 -1.58 -29.15 15.10
C LEU A 276 -2.78 -30.07 15.38
N ILE A 277 -3.09 -30.97 14.45
CA ILE A 277 -4.13 -32.00 14.60
C ILE A 277 -3.63 -33.37 14.17
N SER A 278 -4.16 -34.42 14.79
CA SER A 278 -3.85 -35.81 14.43
C SER A 278 -4.53 -36.25 13.12
N ASP A 279 -4.00 -37.30 12.48
CA ASP A 279 -4.61 -37.97 11.31
C ASP A 279 -6.08 -38.33 11.57
N ARG A 280 -6.41 -38.77 12.78
CA ARG A 280 -7.79 -39.13 13.14
C ARG A 280 -8.72 -37.92 13.02
N VAL A 281 -8.29 -36.76 13.52
CA VAL A 281 -9.08 -35.52 13.44
C VAL A 281 -9.18 -35.08 11.97
N TYR A 282 -8.06 -35.02 11.25
CA TYR A 282 -8.04 -34.64 9.84
C TYR A 282 -8.95 -35.52 8.97
N GLU A 283 -8.78 -36.85 9.00
CA GLU A 283 -9.55 -37.80 8.19
C GLU A 283 -11.03 -37.82 8.57
N SER A 284 -11.35 -37.65 9.86
CA SER A 284 -12.75 -37.55 10.31
C SER A 284 -13.42 -36.28 9.79
N SER A 285 -12.74 -35.13 9.89
CA SER A 285 -13.24 -33.86 9.36
C SER A 285 -13.44 -33.95 7.85
N LYS A 286 -12.42 -34.40 7.12
CA LYS A 286 -12.49 -34.56 5.66
C LYS A 286 -13.64 -35.46 5.22
N ARG A 287 -13.81 -36.62 5.86
CA ARG A 287 -14.87 -37.58 5.52
C ARG A 287 -16.26 -37.07 5.88
N ASN A 288 -16.44 -36.58 7.10
CA ASN A 288 -17.76 -36.23 7.63
C ASN A 288 -18.28 -34.91 7.07
N CYS A 289 -17.37 -33.97 6.76
CA CYS A 289 -17.70 -32.66 6.23
C CYS A 289 -17.52 -32.55 4.70
N LYS A 290 -16.95 -33.57 4.05
CA LYS A 290 -16.76 -33.64 2.58
C LYS A 290 -15.95 -32.47 2.00
N GLY A 291 -14.98 -31.96 2.76
CA GLY A 291 -14.16 -30.81 2.35
C GLY A 291 -14.80 -29.43 2.53
N GLU A 292 -16.05 -29.35 3.00
CA GLU A 292 -16.72 -28.10 3.34
C GLU A 292 -16.71 -27.92 4.87
N TYR A 293 -15.99 -26.93 5.37
CA TYR A 293 -15.80 -26.68 6.80
C TYR A 293 -16.34 -25.31 7.25
N VAL A 294 -16.76 -24.47 6.31
CA VAL A 294 -17.30 -23.14 6.59
C VAL A 294 -18.83 -23.17 6.59
N ASP A 295 -19.43 -23.54 5.46
CA ASP A 295 -20.88 -23.54 5.26
C ASP A 295 -21.46 -24.95 5.48
N VAL A 296 -21.28 -25.47 6.70
CA VAL A 296 -21.67 -26.85 7.02
C VAL A 296 -23.17 -27.00 7.28
N ASP A 297 -23.74 -28.14 6.87
CA ASP A 297 -25.12 -28.49 7.19
C ASP A 297 -25.27 -28.64 8.72
N PRO A 298 -26.11 -27.81 9.39
CA PRO A 298 -26.29 -27.87 10.84
C PRO A 298 -26.91 -29.19 11.32
N LYS A 299 -27.49 -30.00 10.41
CA LYS A 299 -28.01 -31.34 10.74
C LYS A 299 -26.94 -32.43 10.68
N ASN A 300 -25.79 -32.16 10.09
CA ASN A 300 -24.69 -33.12 9.99
C ASN A 300 -23.88 -33.16 11.29
N GLN A 301 -24.40 -33.86 12.29
CA GLN A 301 -23.79 -33.94 13.62
C GLN A 301 -22.37 -34.55 13.58
N LEU A 302 -22.11 -35.48 12.65
CA LEU A 302 -20.77 -36.07 12.50
C LEU A 302 -19.75 -35.02 12.07
N CYS A 303 -20.11 -34.13 11.14
CA CYS A 303 -19.25 -33.03 10.74
C CYS A 303 -19.05 -32.05 11.90
N LEU A 304 -20.12 -31.62 12.57
CA LEU A 304 -20.03 -30.70 13.71
C LEU A 304 -19.12 -31.23 14.82
N ASN A 305 -19.20 -32.53 15.13
CA ASN A 305 -18.33 -33.16 16.13
C ASN A 305 -16.86 -33.18 15.68
N SER A 306 -16.61 -33.37 14.38
CA SER A 306 -15.25 -33.37 13.82
C SER A 306 -14.65 -31.95 13.84
N LEU A 307 -15.44 -30.94 13.50
CA LEU A 307 -15.05 -29.53 13.59
C LEU A 307 -14.83 -29.07 15.03
N GLN A 308 -15.61 -29.58 15.98
CA GLN A 308 -15.37 -29.31 17.40
C GLN A 308 -14.02 -29.88 17.85
N ALA A 309 -13.65 -31.10 17.42
CA ALA A 309 -12.35 -31.67 17.73
C ALA A 309 -11.20 -30.82 17.15
N PHE A 310 -11.34 -30.35 15.90
CA PHE A 310 -10.40 -29.39 15.30
C PHE A 310 -10.28 -28.10 16.12
N LYS A 311 -11.43 -27.54 16.54
CA LYS A 311 -11.47 -26.32 17.35
C LYS A 311 -10.79 -26.51 18.71
N GLU A 312 -10.98 -27.63 19.38
CA GLU A 312 -10.30 -27.91 20.66
C GLU A 312 -8.78 -27.97 20.52
N CYS A 313 -8.27 -28.49 19.41
CA CYS A 313 -6.83 -28.50 19.13
C CYS A 313 -6.27 -27.10 18.84
N THR A 314 -7.07 -26.21 18.22
CA THR A 314 -6.58 -24.92 17.69
C THR A 314 -7.00 -23.69 18.49
N ARG A 315 -7.91 -23.83 19.48
CA ARG A 315 -8.51 -22.69 20.20
C ARG A 315 -7.54 -21.82 21.02
N ARG A 316 -6.34 -22.31 21.33
CA ARG A 316 -5.29 -21.58 22.07
C ARG A 316 -4.05 -21.30 21.22
N LEU A 317 -4.24 -21.13 19.91
CA LEU A 317 -3.20 -20.65 19.00
C LEU A 317 -3.42 -19.17 18.71
N ASP A 318 -2.32 -18.42 18.58
CA ASP A 318 -2.36 -17.19 17.81
C ASP A 318 -2.59 -17.59 16.34
N THR A 319 -3.69 -17.10 15.76
CA THR A 319 -4.10 -17.51 14.42
C THR A 319 -3.31 -16.82 13.32
N GLU A 320 -2.67 -15.69 13.62
CA GLU A 320 -1.81 -14.96 12.69
C GLU A 320 -0.36 -15.50 12.80
N HIS A 321 -0.02 -16.18 13.91
CA HIS A 321 1.24 -16.91 14.09
C HIS A 321 1.15 -18.12 15.02
N ILE A 322 1.10 -19.32 14.46
CA ILE A 322 0.85 -20.52 15.29
C ILE A 322 1.93 -20.85 16.33
N LEU A 323 3.14 -20.28 16.23
CA LEU A 323 4.20 -20.44 17.25
C LEU A 323 4.26 -19.27 18.24
N ALA A 324 3.47 -18.21 18.05
CA ALA A 324 3.43 -17.10 18.97
C ALA A 324 2.60 -17.46 20.22
N PRO A 325 2.88 -16.83 21.36
CA PRO A 325 2.08 -16.99 22.57
C PRO A 325 0.63 -16.59 22.31
N PHE A 326 -0.30 -17.44 22.74
CA PHE A 326 -1.71 -17.09 22.79
C PHE A 326 -2.02 -16.30 24.06
N CYS A 327 -2.50 -15.06 23.90
CA CYS A 327 -2.69 -14.14 25.02
C CYS A 327 -4.15 -13.88 25.42
N GLY A 328 -5.11 -14.65 24.88
CA GLY A 328 -6.52 -14.57 25.24
C GLY A 328 -7.25 -13.36 24.63
N LYS A 329 -8.42 -13.59 24.02
CA LYS A 329 -9.21 -12.53 23.36
C LYS A 329 -9.96 -11.61 24.32
N ASP A 330 -10.24 -12.07 25.55
CA ASP A 330 -11.08 -11.34 26.51
C ASP A 330 -10.34 -10.19 27.24
N TYR A 331 -9.00 -10.17 27.22
CA TYR A 331 -8.19 -9.14 27.88
C TYR A 331 -7.97 -7.86 27.05
N TYR A 332 -8.25 -7.90 25.75
CA TYR A 332 -7.85 -6.86 24.79
C TYR A 332 -9.01 -6.47 23.88
N ASN A 333 -10.12 -6.00 24.44
CA ASN A 333 -11.04 -5.20 23.65
C ASN A 333 -10.44 -3.78 23.52
N GLU A 334 -10.41 -3.20 22.31
CA GLU A 334 -9.85 -1.86 22.06
C GLU A 334 -10.48 -0.80 23.00
N TRP A 335 -11.73 -1.04 23.42
CA TRP A 335 -12.48 -0.24 24.38
C TRP A 335 -11.99 -0.35 25.85
N THR A 336 -11.33 -1.45 26.25
CA THR A 336 -10.75 -1.62 27.60
C THR A 336 -9.37 -1.02 27.68
N ILE A 337 -8.62 -0.96 26.58
CA ILE A 337 -7.29 -0.32 26.53
C ILE A 337 -7.39 1.17 26.91
N LEU A 338 -8.46 1.85 26.50
CA LEU A 338 -8.72 3.25 26.83
C LEU A 338 -9.37 3.47 28.20
N LYS A 339 -9.98 2.43 28.79
CA LYS A 339 -10.64 2.48 30.11
C LYS A 339 -9.79 1.97 31.27
N THR A 340 -8.72 1.23 31.00
CA THR A 340 -7.85 0.64 32.03
C THR A 340 -6.76 1.63 32.47
N ASN A 341 -7.19 2.76 33.03
CA ASN A 341 -6.38 3.46 34.03
C ASN A 341 -6.68 2.95 35.46
N ASP A 342 -7.72 2.12 35.63
CA ASP A 342 -8.03 1.50 36.91
C ASP A 342 -7.31 0.15 37.07
N ARG A 343 -6.36 0.15 38.01
CA ARG A 343 -5.58 -1.00 38.49
C ARG A 343 -6.39 -2.00 39.32
N GLU A 344 -7.70 -2.15 39.07
CA GLU A 344 -8.58 -2.98 39.91
C GLU A 344 -9.37 -3.99 39.07
N SER A 345 -8.78 -5.15 38.84
CA SER A 345 -9.37 -6.46 39.21
C SER A 345 -8.39 -7.55 38.76
N MET A 346 -7.40 -7.80 39.59
CA MET A 346 -6.43 -8.88 39.41
C MET A 346 -6.87 -10.07 40.25
N ASP A 347 -8.04 -10.63 39.93
CA ASP A 347 -8.55 -11.87 40.50
C ASP A 347 -9.29 -12.62 39.39
N ASP A 348 -8.63 -13.56 38.73
CA ASP A 348 -8.84 -14.99 38.98
C ASP A 348 -8.19 -15.86 37.88
N VAL A 349 -7.64 -17.00 38.32
CA VAL A 349 -7.16 -18.17 37.57
C VAL A 349 -5.75 -18.11 36.95
N PHE A 350 -4.78 -18.36 37.82
CA PHE A 350 -3.50 -19.03 37.54
C PHE A 350 -3.71 -20.32 36.72
N LEU A 351 -3.17 -20.36 35.50
CA LEU A 351 -2.54 -21.55 34.91
C LEU A 351 -1.40 -21.08 34.01
N ASP A 352 -0.18 -21.14 34.55
CA ASP A 352 1.12 -21.05 33.87
C ASP A 352 1.20 -20.09 32.67
N PHE A 353 1.20 -18.80 32.96
CA PHE A 353 1.68 -17.79 32.02
C PHE A 353 3.21 -17.72 32.08
N PRO A 354 3.90 -17.66 30.93
CA PRO A 354 5.31 -17.29 30.93
C PRO A 354 5.45 -15.84 31.42
N SER A 355 6.60 -15.58 32.04
CA SER A 355 6.97 -14.36 32.78
C SER A 355 6.56 -13.03 32.11
N PRO A 356 6.55 -11.90 32.86
CA PRO A 356 6.35 -10.53 32.34
C PRO A 356 7.28 -10.09 31.19
N LEU A 357 8.19 -10.95 30.72
CA LEU A 357 9.07 -10.75 29.57
C LEU A 357 8.48 -11.19 28.22
N GLN A 358 7.33 -11.86 28.17
CA GLN A 358 6.77 -12.34 26.89
C GLN A 358 5.68 -11.38 26.38
N LEU A 359 6.12 -10.36 25.63
CA LEU A 359 5.22 -9.42 24.94
C LEU A 359 4.26 -10.18 24.04
N CYS A 360 2.97 -9.97 24.28
CA CYS A 360 1.90 -10.48 23.44
C CYS A 360 1.82 -9.66 22.16
N ARG A 361 1.32 -10.26 21.09
CA ARG A 361 1.15 -9.53 19.84
C ARG A 361 0.09 -8.42 19.95
N GLU A 362 -0.88 -8.61 20.84
CA GLU A 362 -1.87 -7.62 21.25
C GLU A 362 -1.24 -6.41 21.96
N ASP A 363 -0.07 -6.55 22.59
CA ASP A 363 0.63 -5.40 23.17
C ASP A 363 1.05 -4.42 22.07
N ARG A 364 1.43 -4.91 20.88
CA ARG A 364 1.70 -4.03 19.72
C ARG A 364 0.49 -3.14 19.40
N ILE A 365 -0.73 -3.67 19.51
CA ILE A 365 -1.94 -2.87 19.29
C ILE A 365 -2.05 -1.78 20.36
N ARG A 366 -1.77 -2.10 21.63
CA ARG A 366 -1.76 -1.11 22.73
C ARG A 366 -0.77 0.03 22.48
N TYR A 367 0.48 -0.28 22.13
CA TYR A 367 1.49 0.75 21.82
C TYR A 367 1.01 1.70 20.71
N ALA A 368 0.47 1.13 19.61
CA ALA A 368 -0.04 1.94 18.51
C ALA A 368 -1.25 2.80 18.91
N VAL A 369 -2.21 2.23 19.64
CA VAL A 369 -3.41 2.96 20.09
C VAL A 369 -3.05 4.10 21.04
N LEU A 370 -2.19 3.84 22.04
CA LEU A 370 -1.77 4.87 22.99
C LEU A 370 -1.02 6.00 22.29
N TRP A 371 -0.06 5.66 21.43
CA TRP A 371 0.73 6.66 20.72
C TRP A 371 -0.11 7.46 19.72
N GLN A 372 -0.96 6.83 18.92
CA GLN A 372 -1.80 7.52 17.93
C GLN A 372 -2.91 8.39 18.57
N ASN A 373 -3.29 8.12 19.81
CA ASN A 373 -4.25 8.97 20.52
C ASN A 373 -3.60 10.10 21.32
N ASP A 374 -2.27 10.12 21.45
CA ASP A 374 -1.56 11.22 22.08
C ASP A 374 -1.75 12.53 21.29
N ILE A 375 -2.07 13.61 22.02
CA ILE A 375 -2.37 14.90 21.40
C ILE A 375 -1.15 15.54 20.73
N ASN A 376 0.05 15.30 21.25
CA ASN A 376 1.28 15.81 20.65
C ASN A 376 1.64 15.02 19.39
N VAL A 377 1.36 13.72 19.37
CA VAL A 377 1.48 12.88 18.16
C VAL A 377 0.53 13.37 17.08
N ARG A 378 -0.75 13.55 17.42
CA ARG A 378 -1.76 14.08 16.48
C ARG A 378 -1.37 15.45 15.93
N LYS A 379 -0.81 16.33 16.75
CA LYS A 379 -0.27 17.63 16.31
C LYS A 379 0.94 17.46 15.39
N ALA A 380 1.87 16.58 15.73
CA ALA A 380 3.07 16.32 14.92
C ALA A 380 2.72 15.76 13.54
N LEU A 381 1.71 14.88 13.46
CA LEU A 381 1.18 14.31 12.22
C LEU A 381 0.21 15.25 11.47
N ASN A 382 -0.03 16.45 11.98
CA ASN A 382 -0.98 17.44 11.45
C ASN A 382 -2.41 16.88 11.25
N ILE A 383 -2.89 16.12 12.23
CA ILE A 383 -4.27 15.61 12.24
C ILE A 383 -5.24 16.77 12.47
N ARG A 384 -6.21 16.92 11.56
CA ARG A 384 -7.21 18.01 11.64
C ARG A 384 -8.08 17.85 12.89
N GLU A 385 -8.08 18.85 13.77
CA GLU A 385 -8.87 18.83 15.01
C GLU A 385 -10.37 18.65 14.72
N GLY A 386 -11.05 17.86 15.55
CA GLY A 386 -12.50 17.60 15.44
C GLY A 386 -12.92 16.64 14.30
N THR A 387 -12.01 16.21 13.43
CA THR A 387 -12.34 15.34 12.29
C THR A 387 -12.38 13.85 12.63
N LYS A 388 -11.61 13.45 13.66
CA LYS A 388 -11.54 12.08 14.15
C LYS A 388 -11.60 12.08 15.67
N GLY A 389 -12.42 11.19 16.23
CA GLY A 389 -12.43 10.87 17.66
C GLY A 389 -11.17 10.09 18.05
N GLU A 390 -11.36 8.90 18.59
CA GLU A 390 -10.26 7.99 18.93
C GLU A 390 -9.76 7.25 17.69
N TRP A 391 -8.44 7.16 17.55
CA TRP A 391 -7.78 6.27 16.61
C TRP A 391 -7.86 4.83 17.14
N ALA A 392 -8.19 3.89 16.26
CA ALA A 392 -8.19 2.47 16.54
C ALA A 392 -7.46 1.74 15.39
N LYS A 393 -6.89 0.56 15.67
CA LYS A 393 -6.20 -0.23 14.64
C LYS A 393 -7.18 -0.51 13.50
N CYS A 394 -8.36 -1.04 13.82
CA CYS A 394 -9.37 -1.39 12.82
C CYS A 394 -10.74 -0.81 13.17
N ASN A 395 -11.31 0.04 12.30
CA ASN A 395 -12.63 0.61 12.57
C ASN A 395 -13.75 -0.32 12.08
N LYS A 396 -14.36 -1.07 13.00
CA LYS A 396 -15.46 -2.01 12.68
C LYS A 396 -16.85 -1.37 12.71
N THR A 397 -16.98 -0.11 13.16
CA THR A 397 -18.27 0.53 13.42
C THR A 397 -18.92 1.12 12.17
N THR A 398 -18.15 1.34 11.10
CA THR A 398 -18.67 1.92 9.85
C THR A 398 -19.30 0.87 8.92
N PRO A 399 -20.36 1.23 8.16
CA PRO A 399 -20.95 0.32 7.18
C PRO A 399 -19.94 -0.12 6.11
N TYR A 400 -19.83 -1.43 5.90
CA TYR A 400 -18.96 -2.02 4.89
C TYR A 400 -19.63 -3.22 4.22
N THR A 401 -19.70 -3.21 2.89
CA THR A 401 -20.25 -4.32 2.09
C THR A 401 -19.14 -5.15 1.48
N PHE A 402 -19.12 -6.44 1.78
CA PHE A 402 -18.21 -7.42 1.17
C PHE A 402 -18.79 -7.89 -0.17
N ASP A 403 -18.62 -7.08 -1.23
CA ASP A 403 -19.20 -7.30 -2.57
C ASP A 403 -18.29 -8.07 -3.52
N VAL A 404 -17.06 -8.42 -3.12
CA VAL A 404 -16.13 -9.25 -3.90
C VAL A 404 -15.93 -10.60 -3.20
N PRO A 405 -16.65 -11.65 -3.61
CA PRO A 405 -16.51 -12.97 -3.00
C PRO A 405 -15.12 -13.58 -3.25
N SER A 406 -14.60 -13.41 -4.48
CA SER A 406 -13.27 -13.89 -4.91
C SER A 406 -12.55 -12.82 -5.76
N SER A 407 -11.25 -12.64 -5.56
CA SER A 407 -10.38 -11.82 -6.41
C SER A 407 -9.54 -12.60 -7.42
N VAL A 408 -9.68 -13.93 -7.46
CA VAL A 408 -8.87 -14.80 -8.34
C VAL A 408 -9.04 -14.46 -9.83
N ASP A 409 -10.26 -14.09 -10.26
CA ASP A 409 -10.51 -13.71 -11.65
C ASP A 409 -9.82 -12.39 -12.03
N TYR A 410 -9.65 -11.46 -11.07
CA TYR A 410 -8.86 -10.26 -11.30
C TYR A 410 -7.38 -10.62 -11.50
N HIS A 411 -6.83 -11.52 -10.68
CA HIS A 411 -5.46 -12.03 -10.89
C HIS A 411 -5.30 -12.72 -12.25
N ARG A 412 -6.28 -13.51 -12.68
CA ARG A 412 -6.29 -14.14 -14.02
C ARG A 412 -6.22 -13.08 -15.12
N ASN A 413 -7.09 -12.06 -15.08
CA ASN A 413 -7.09 -10.97 -16.06
C ASN A 413 -5.76 -10.19 -16.06
N LEU A 414 -5.19 -9.93 -14.87
CA LEU A 414 -3.92 -9.22 -14.73
C LEU A 414 -2.72 -10.04 -15.22
N SER A 415 -2.80 -11.36 -15.17
CA SER A 415 -1.74 -12.25 -15.68
C SER A 415 -1.53 -12.12 -17.21
N GLU A 416 -2.55 -11.65 -17.93
CA GLU A 416 -2.50 -11.35 -19.37
C GLU A 416 -1.86 -9.99 -19.67
N LYS A 417 -1.74 -9.11 -18.66
CA LYS A 417 -1.11 -7.79 -18.78
C LYS A 417 0.40 -7.87 -18.55
N HIS A 418 1.17 -6.91 -19.04
CA HIS A 418 2.63 -6.85 -18.84
C HIS A 418 3.02 -6.33 -17.43
N LEU A 419 2.59 -7.04 -16.39
CA LEU A 419 2.81 -6.67 -14.98
C LEU A 419 3.52 -7.77 -14.20
N ARG A 420 4.33 -7.42 -13.22
CA ARG A 420 4.92 -8.36 -12.26
C ARG A 420 4.00 -8.55 -11.05
N ALA A 421 3.86 -9.76 -10.54
CA ALA A 421 3.16 -10.02 -9.30
C ALA A 421 4.05 -10.78 -8.31
N ILE A 422 4.24 -10.21 -7.12
CA ILE A 422 4.88 -10.91 -6.02
C ILE A 422 3.80 -11.29 -5.03
N VAL A 423 3.56 -12.59 -4.90
CA VAL A 423 2.69 -13.13 -3.87
C VAL A 423 3.59 -13.75 -2.82
N TYR A 424 3.38 -13.48 -1.54
CA TYR A 424 4.14 -14.16 -0.51
C TYR A 424 3.25 -14.52 0.67
N SER A 425 3.55 -15.62 1.33
CA SER A 425 2.81 -16.05 2.53
C SER A 425 3.80 -16.49 3.61
N GLY A 426 3.59 -16.04 4.85
CA GLY A 426 4.23 -16.65 6.01
C GLY A 426 3.66 -18.06 6.25
N ASP A 427 4.52 -19.06 6.37
CA ASP A 427 4.12 -20.47 6.52
C ASP A 427 3.55 -20.83 7.89
N HIS A 428 3.56 -19.90 8.85
CA HIS A 428 2.99 -20.06 10.20
C HIS A 428 1.66 -19.30 10.38
N ASP A 429 1.12 -18.68 9.35
CA ASP A 429 -0.20 -18.04 9.37
C ASP A 429 -1.31 -19.06 9.09
N ILE A 430 -2.12 -19.38 10.11
CA ILE A 430 -3.33 -20.21 9.92
C ILE A 430 -4.55 -19.36 9.56
N THR A 431 -4.47 -18.04 9.68
CA THR A 431 -5.56 -17.13 9.29
C THR A 431 -5.75 -17.22 7.78
N ILE A 432 -4.68 -17.09 7.01
CA ILE A 432 -4.64 -17.26 5.55
C ILE A 432 -3.50 -18.24 5.23
N PRO A 433 -3.75 -19.55 5.29
CA PRO A 433 -2.72 -20.56 5.05
C PRO A 433 -2.09 -20.45 3.66
N TYR A 434 -0.76 -20.60 3.59
CA TYR A 434 -0.02 -20.59 2.31
C TYR A 434 -0.56 -21.60 1.29
N ILE A 435 -1.14 -22.71 1.74
CA ILE A 435 -1.74 -23.72 0.86
C ILE A 435 -2.99 -23.21 0.12
N SER A 436 -3.76 -22.29 0.71
CA SER A 436 -4.85 -21.61 -0.02
C SER A 436 -4.27 -20.71 -1.10
N THR A 437 -3.19 -20.00 -0.77
CA THR A 437 -2.47 -19.15 -1.72
C THR A 437 -1.96 -19.95 -2.92
N LEU A 438 -1.31 -21.09 -2.67
CA LEU A 438 -0.87 -22.01 -3.72
C LEU A 438 -2.04 -22.48 -4.59
N ALA A 439 -3.14 -22.93 -3.97
CA ALA A 439 -4.28 -23.48 -4.69
C ALA A 439 -4.90 -22.49 -5.69
N TRP A 440 -5.06 -21.21 -5.32
CA TRP A 440 -5.61 -20.24 -6.27
C TRP A 440 -4.61 -19.85 -7.36
N ILE A 441 -3.31 -19.81 -7.07
CA ILE A 441 -2.26 -19.57 -8.08
C ILE A 441 -2.25 -20.71 -9.11
N GLU A 442 -2.30 -21.96 -8.64
CA GLU A 442 -2.44 -23.14 -9.51
C GLU A 442 -3.70 -23.06 -10.38
N SER A 443 -4.81 -22.54 -9.83
CA SER A 443 -6.07 -22.35 -10.56
C SER A 443 -6.00 -21.30 -11.69
N LEU A 444 -4.94 -20.49 -11.75
CA LEU A 444 -4.69 -19.58 -12.87
C LEU A 444 -4.21 -20.33 -14.12
N ASN A 445 -3.76 -21.59 -13.98
CA ASN A 445 -3.24 -22.42 -15.07
C ASN A 445 -2.08 -21.74 -15.83
N LEU A 446 -1.20 -21.09 -15.09
CA LEU A 446 0.05 -20.52 -15.60
C LEU A 446 1.11 -21.61 -15.78
N THR A 447 2.12 -21.35 -16.60
CA THR A 447 3.25 -22.26 -16.77
C THR A 447 4.21 -22.12 -15.59
N LEU A 448 4.50 -23.22 -14.92
CA LEU A 448 5.55 -23.30 -13.91
C LEU A 448 6.92 -23.43 -14.60
N GLU A 449 7.79 -22.43 -14.47
CA GLU A 449 9.17 -22.51 -15.00
C GLU A 449 10.14 -23.03 -13.93
N ASP A 450 10.03 -22.49 -12.72
CA ASP A 450 10.82 -22.92 -11.57
C ASP A 450 9.90 -23.44 -10.48
N ASP A 451 9.97 -24.75 -10.27
CA ASP A 451 9.31 -25.43 -9.16
C ASP A 451 9.99 -25.11 -7.83
N TRP A 452 9.32 -25.46 -6.74
CA TRP A 452 9.65 -25.22 -5.33
C TRP A 452 11.15 -25.33 -5.00
N LYS A 453 11.82 -24.17 -4.99
CA LYS A 453 13.27 -24.07 -4.75
C LYS A 453 13.54 -23.27 -3.48
N PRO A 454 14.52 -23.68 -2.66
CA PRO A 454 14.91 -22.85 -1.53
C PRO A 454 15.51 -21.54 -2.04
N TRP A 455 15.16 -20.44 -1.39
CA TRP A 455 15.89 -19.18 -1.52
C TRP A 455 16.54 -18.85 -0.19
N PHE A 456 17.66 -18.12 -0.28
CA PHE A 456 18.60 -17.98 0.82
C PHE A 456 18.76 -16.53 1.25
N SER A 457 18.99 -16.35 2.54
CA SER A 457 19.46 -15.10 3.11
C SER A 457 20.54 -15.40 4.13
N ASP A 458 21.67 -14.69 4.05
CA ASP A 458 22.86 -14.90 4.89
C ASP A 458 23.25 -16.40 5.00
N HIS A 459 23.17 -17.11 3.87
CA HIS A 459 23.42 -18.55 3.74
C HIS A 459 22.45 -19.49 4.47
N GLN A 460 21.36 -18.97 5.03
CA GLN A 460 20.26 -19.76 5.58
C GLN A 460 19.11 -19.86 4.59
N VAL A 461 18.42 -20.99 4.56
CA VAL A 461 17.14 -21.10 3.83
C VAL A 461 16.17 -20.17 4.54
N ALA A 462 15.74 -19.14 3.82
CA ALA A 462 14.80 -18.16 4.34
C ALA A 462 13.37 -18.43 3.81
N GLY A 463 13.25 -19.33 2.84
CA GLY A 463 12.04 -20.08 2.49
C GLY A 463 12.11 -20.67 1.10
N TYR A 464 10.97 -20.74 0.41
CA TYR A 464 10.88 -21.38 -0.91
C TYR A 464 10.19 -20.49 -1.95
N THR A 465 10.73 -20.50 -3.17
CA THR A 465 10.19 -19.81 -4.33
C THR A 465 9.59 -20.77 -5.34
N MET A 466 8.52 -20.31 -5.98
CA MET A 466 8.04 -20.85 -7.25
C MET A 466 7.93 -19.71 -8.26
N TYR A 467 8.18 -20.01 -9.53
CA TYR A 467 8.11 -19.04 -10.60
C TYR A 467 7.11 -19.47 -11.68
N TYR A 468 6.18 -18.56 -12.00
CA TYR A 468 5.17 -18.78 -13.04
C TYR A 468 5.28 -17.78 -14.19
N SER A 469 5.09 -18.28 -15.41
CA SER A 469 5.06 -17.53 -16.67
C SER A 469 3.72 -17.74 -17.42
N ASN A 470 3.40 -16.84 -18.35
CA ASN A 470 2.25 -16.98 -19.24
C ASN A 470 2.77 -17.30 -20.66
N ASN A 471 2.65 -18.57 -21.07
CA ASN A 471 3.37 -19.15 -22.21
C ASN A 471 2.91 -18.71 -23.60
N ASP A 472 1.79 -18.00 -23.73
CA ASP A 472 1.24 -17.65 -25.05
C ASP A 472 1.99 -16.53 -25.79
N LYS A 473 3.09 -15.98 -25.24
CA LYS A 473 3.89 -14.93 -25.91
C LYS A 473 5.42 -15.09 -25.85
N GLN A 474 5.96 -16.18 -25.30
CA GLN A 474 7.41 -16.39 -25.16
C GLN A 474 8.06 -17.30 -26.23
N ALA A 475 7.43 -17.49 -27.39
CA ALA A 475 8.03 -18.28 -28.46
C ALA A 475 9.31 -17.67 -29.11
N ASN A 476 9.80 -16.48 -28.70
CA ASN A 476 10.92 -15.81 -29.37
C ASN A 476 12.01 -15.18 -28.47
N ALA A 477 12.14 -15.57 -27.19
CA ALA A 477 13.24 -15.09 -26.36
C ALA A 477 14.01 -16.25 -25.69
N ARG A 478 14.71 -17.05 -26.50
CA ARG A 478 15.85 -17.84 -26.00
C ARG A 478 17.09 -16.95 -26.00
N ILE A 479 17.59 -16.58 -24.83
CA ILE A 479 18.98 -16.14 -24.68
C ILE A 479 19.72 -17.21 -23.89
N ASN A 480 20.64 -17.87 -24.59
CA ASN A 480 21.74 -18.60 -23.97
C ASN A 480 22.62 -17.57 -23.25
N SER A 481 22.74 -17.63 -21.93
CA SER A 481 23.88 -17.06 -21.21
C SER A 481 24.72 -18.20 -20.63
N THR A 482 25.72 -18.60 -21.41
CA THR A 482 26.89 -19.30 -20.93
C THR A 482 27.82 -18.25 -20.32
N LEU A 483 28.22 -18.35 -19.05
CA LEU A 483 29.44 -17.66 -18.59
C LEU A 483 30.02 -18.28 -17.30
N LEU A 484 31.12 -19.01 -17.55
CA LEU A 484 32.36 -19.11 -16.76
C LEU A 484 32.30 -19.58 -15.30
N GLU A 485 32.46 -20.89 -15.20
CA GLU A 485 33.32 -21.55 -14.22
C GLU A 485 34.78 -21.07 -14.40
N GLU A 486 35.34 -20.38 -13.41
CA GLU A 486 36.79 -20.43 -13.15
C GLU A 486 37.07 -20.19 -11.65
N SER A 487 37.20 -21.33 -10.95
CA SER A 487 38.24 -21.61 -9.95
C SER A 487 38.66 -20.49 -8.99
N LEU A 488 38.37 -20.71 -7.70
CA LEU A 488 39.42 -20.75 -6.68
C LEU A 488 39.16 -21.92 -5.73
N ARG A 489 39.86 -23.03 -6.00
CA ARG A 489 40.18 -24.05 -5.00
C ARG A 489 41.03 -23.40 -3.91
N VAL A 490 40.63 -23.56 -2.65
CA VAL A 490 41.59 -23.69 -1.55
C VAL A 490 41.38 -25.05 -0.92
N LYS A 491 42.52 -25.73 -0.75
CA LYS A 491 42.73 -27.13 -0.42
C LYS A 491 42.30 -27.47 1.00
N ASP A 492 41.96 -28.75 1.16
CA ASP A 492 41.89 -29.46 2.42
C ASP A 492 43.09 -29.19 3.34
N THR A 493 42.80 -29.07 4.64
CA THR A 493 43.64 -29.65 5.70
C THR A 493 42.73 -30.16 6.82
N GLU A 494 42.78 -31.47 7.03
CA GLU A 494 42.26 -32.20 8.19
C GLU A 494 42.86 -31.70 9.51
N ALA A 495 42.07 -31.72 10.60
CA ALA A 495 42.34 -32.57 11.78
C ALA A 495 41.45 -32.19 12.99
N ALA A 496 40.82 -33.23 13.57
CA ALA A 496 40.41 -33.38 14.99
C ALA A 496 39.31 -32.44 15.52
N SER A 497 38.33 -32.83 16.34
CA SER A 497 37.96 -34.10 16.98
C SER A 497 36.64 -33.86 17.75
N THR A 498 35.69 -34.78 17.67
CA THR A 498 34.76 -35.22 18.73
C THR A 498 33.96 -34.22 19.60
N LYS A 499 32.63 -34.25 19.39
CA LYS A 499 31.47 -33.99 20.30
C LYS A 499 31.03 -32.52 20.56
N PRO A 500 29.82 -32.30 21.11
CA PRO A 500 28.59 -31.82 20.44
C PRO A 500 28.34 -30.31 20.67
N TYR A 501 27.35 -29.76 19.95
CA TYR A 501 26.77 -28.38 20.06
C TYR A 501 27.04 -27.62 21.37
N PRO A 502 27.33 -26.31 21.28
CA PRO A 502 26.24 -25.34 21.37
C PRO A 502 26.35 -24.13 20.43
N ALA A 503 25.22 -23.43 20.31
CA ALA A 503 24.96 -22.24 19.53
C ALA A 503 25.89 -21.05 19.82
N PHE A 504 25.77 -20.04 18.94
CA PHE A 504 26.33 -18.69 19.02
C PHE A 504 27.82 -18.53 18.73
N VAL A 505 28.14 -17.39 18.12
CA VAL A 505 29.47 -16.87 17.75
C VAL A 505 29.94 -17.24 16.34
N TRP A 506 29.30 -16.63 15.33
CA TRP A 506 30.02 -16.07 14.18
C TRP A 506 29.18 -14.98 13.46
N LEU A 507 28.62 -14.06 14.23
CA LEU A 507 28.09 -12.78 13.75
C LEU A 507 29.12 -11.70 14.08
N MET A 508 29.35 -10.77 13.14
CA MET A 508 30.23 -9.59 13.22
C MET A 508 31.68 -9.83 12.77
N ASP A 509 31.93 -9.83 11.46
CA ASP A 509 32.97 -8.93 10.96
C ASP A 509 32.85 -8.62 9.46
N HIS A 510 33.02 -7.34 9.14
CA HIS A 510 33.44 -6.75 7.86
C HIS A 510 32.44 -6.17 6.83
N PRO A 511 32.87 -5.05 6.18
CA PRO A 511 32.01 -4.04 5.62
C PRO A 511 32.11 -3.99 4.09
N LYS A 512 31.08 -4.47 3.39
CA LYS A 512 30.75 -4.06 2.02
C LYS A 512 29.24 -4.08 1.88
N PHE A 513 28.65 -2.99 2.36
CA PHE A 513 27.24 -2.82 2.68
C PHE A 513 26.55 -1.92 1.64
N TYR A 514 26.74 -2.17 0.34
CA TYR A 514 26.02 -1.44 -0.71
C TYR A 514 25.89 -2.35 -1.94
N ASN A 515 24.67 -2.80 -2.20
CA ASN A 515 24.02 -2.90 -3.52
C ASN A 515 22.67 -3.62 -3.38
N ASN A 516 21.61 -2.92 -3.81
CA ASN A 516 20.18 -3.20 -3.64
C ASN A 516 19.71 -4.65 -3.79
N PRO A 517 18.93 -5.09 -2.80
CA PRO A 517 17.76 -5.96 -2.97
C PRO A 517 16.51 -5.43 -2.24
N LEU A 518 15.31 -5.65 -2.80
CA LEU A 518 14.04 -5.49 -2.10
C LEU A 518 14.00 -6.49 -0.95
N TYR A 519 13.88 -5.99 0.27
CA TYR A 519 13.82 -6.84 1.46
C TYR A 519 12.37 -7.31 1.62
N ILE A 520 12.00 -8.58 1.41
CA ILE A 520 10.70 -9.04 1.92
C ILE A 520 10.90 -9.29 3.42
N ALA A 521 10.80 -8.24 4.22
CA ALA A 521 10.57 -8.44 5.64
C ALA A 521 9.31 -9.30 5.78
N GLY A 522 9.48 -10.53 6.24
CA GLY A 522 8.35 -11.35 6.63
C GLY A 522 7.84 -10.74 7.89
N ASP A 523 6.74 -10.00 7.81
CA ASP A 523 5.54 -10.42 8.49
C ASP A 523 4.26 -9.74 7.93
N SER A 524 3.21 -10.54 7.71
CA SER A 524 1.95 -10.31 8.42
C SER A 524 1.71 -11.46 9.40
N TYR A 525 2.81 -11.88 10.04
CA TYR A 525 3.02 -12.08 11.50
C TYR A 525 3.92 -13.26 11.93
N SER A 526 5.08 -13.42 11.29
CA SER A 526 6.23 -14.31 11.56
C SER A 526 6.10 -15.76 11.05
N GLY A 527 7.22 -16.45 10.83
CA GLY A 527 7.31 -17.70 10.05
C GLY A 527 8.25 -17.58 8.86
N ILE A 528 8.69 -18.72 8.32
CA ILE A 528 9.48 -18.78 7.09
C ILE A 528 8.60 -18.27 5.95
N ILE A 529 9.11 -17.34 5.13
CA ILE A 529 8.32 -16.78 4.04
C ILE A 529 8.37 -17.74 2.86
N VAL A 530 7.23 -18.13 2.34
CA VAL A 530 7.12 -18.78 1.03
C VAL A 530 6.74 -17.71 0.00
N PRO A 531 7.72 -17.02 -0.63
CA PRO A 531 7.45 -16.15 -1.77
C PRO A 531 7.04 -16.98 -3.00
N ILE A 532 5.84 -16.77 -3.51
CA ILE A 532 5.39 -17.31 -4.78
C ILE A 532 5.45 -16.17 -5.80
N VAL A 533 6.49 -16.16 -6.64
CA VAL A 533 6.66 -15.13 -7.65
C VAL A 533 5.84 -15.52 -8.88
N VAL A 534 4.71 -14.86 -9.06
CA VAL A 534 3.93 -14.97 -10.29
C VAL A 534 4.40 -13.84 -11.19
N LYS A 535 5.41 -14.13 -12.04
CA LYS A 535 5.92 -13.29 -13.15
C LYS A 535 7.09 -12.33 -12.85
N GLU A 536 8.24 -12.66 -13.45
CA GLU A 536 9.35 -11.78 -13.83
C GLU A 536 9.49 -11.89 -15.36
N ILE A 537 8.53 -11.34 -16.12
CA ILE A 537 8.73 -11.24 -17.58
C ILE A 537 9.85 -10.22 -17.80
N SER A 538 11.06 -10.72 -17.99
CA SER A 538 12.20 -9.93 -18.48
C SER A 538 11.84 -9.40 -19.87
N ASP A 539 12.10 -8.12 -20.08
CA ASP A 539 11.98 -7.50 -21.40
C ASP A 539 13.00 -8.14 -22.36
N GLY A 540 12.50 -8.62 -23.50
CA GLY A 540 13.34 -8.86 -24.69
C GLY A 540 13.81 -7.58 -25.37
N ASN A 541 13.56 -6.42 -24.76
CA ASN A 541 14.15 -5.13 -25.11
C ASN A 541 14.92 -4.61 -23.90
N HIS A 542 16.23 -4.61 -24.03
CA HIS A 542 17.15 -3.97 -23.10
C HIS A 542 16.74 -2.51 -22.84
N ASP A 543 16.26 -2.23 -21.62
CA ASP A 543 16.57 -0.99 -20.93
C ASP A 543 17.61 -1.35 -19.88
N GLU A 544 18.88 -1.01 -20.13
CA GLU A 544 20.04 -1.28 -19.26
C GLU A 544 19.96 -0.60 -17.87
N HIS A 545 18.81 -0.06 -17.47
CA HIS A 545 18.64 0.78 -16.28
C HIS A 545 17.62 0.23 -15.26
N VAL A 546 17.03 -0.95 -15.49
CA VAL A 546 16.15 -1.59 -14.48
C VAL A 546 16.94 -2.71 -13.78
N PRO A 547 17.44 -2.50 -12.55
CA PRO A 547 18.12 -3.55 -11.82
C PRO A 547 17.15 -4.73 -11.55
N PRO A 548 17.63 -5.99 -11.61
CA PRO A 548 16.85 -7.14 -11.18
C PRO A 548 16.41 -6.94 -9.73
N MET A 549 15.14 -7.25 -9.42
CA MET A 549 14.62 -7.16 -8.07
C MET A 549 15.15 -8.36 -7.29
N ASN A 550 16.41 -8.29 -6.85
CA ASN A 550 16.96 -9.27 -5.94
C ASN A 550 16.14 -9.20 -4.64
N LEU A 551 15.47 -10.28 -4.28
CA LEU A 551 14.71 -10.38 -3.05
C LEU A 551 15.64 -10.92 -1.95
N LYS A 552 15.88 -10.14 -0.90
CA LYS A 552 16.52 -10.63 0.33
C LYS A 552 15.51 -10.55 1.47
N VAL A 553 15.70 -11.30 2.53
CA VAL A 553 14.77 -11.30 3.69
C VAL A 553 15.60 -11.65 4.89
N GLN A 554 15.34 -11.03 6.03
CA GLN A 554 16.01 -11.43 7.26
C GLN A 554 14.96 -11.95 8.23
N LEU A 555 15.18 -13.15 8.75
CA LEU A 555 14.42 -13.67 9.88
C LEU A 555 14.77 -12.82 11.11
N LEU A 556 13.77 -12.24 11.75
CA LEU A 556 13.95 -11.55 13.03
C LEU A 556 14.42 -12.56 14.09
N PRO A 557 15.58 -12.36 14.75
CA PRO A 557 15.81 -13.04 16.00
C PRO A 557 14.86 -12.45 17.04
N LEU A 558 13.99 -13.30 17.63
CA LEU A 558 13.43 -13.04 18.94
C LEU A 558 14.61 -12.97 19.92
N HIS A 559 15.02 -11.76 20.31
CA HIS A 559 15.98 -11.58 21.39
C HIS A 559 15.34 -12.05 22.69
N PHE A 560 15.58 -13.31 23.05
CA PHE A 560 15.51 -13.75 24.43
C PHE A 560 16.86 -13.46 25.07
N GLU A 561 16.99 -12.34 25.78
CA GLU A 561 18.05 -12.19 26.77
C GLU A 561 17.73 -13.15 27.92
N PHE A 562 18.36 -14.33 27.91
CA PHE A 562 18.49 -15.13 29.11
C PHE A 562 19.56 -14.48 29.99
N ASN A 563 19.15 -13.86 31.09
CA ASN A 563 20.03 -13.62 32.23
C ASN A 563 20.06 -14.85 33.14
#